data_AF-A0A8J3PZN8-F1
#
_entry.id   AF-A0A8J3PZN8-F1
#
_cell.length_a   1.000
_cell.length_b   1.000
_cell.length_c   1.000
_cell.angle_alpha   90.00
_cell.angle_beta   90.00
_cell.angle_gamma   90.00
#
_symmetry.space_group_name_H-M   'P 1'
#
loop_
_entity.id
_entity.type
_entity.pdbx_description
1 polymer ?
#
loop_
_entity_poly.entity_id
_entity_poly.type
_entity_poly.pdbx_seq_one_letter_code
_entity_poly.pdbx_strand_id
1 'polypeptide(L)' 'MTRIVTTASIEAPARPLPVDLVDGPAGLLYLLPRAPLTLDDCEALSAALAVRAAALRDRAAVAAGPRQETARP' A
#
# COMPACT_ATOMS: atom_id res chain seq x y z
N MET A 1 21.54 -14.78 -11.74
CA MET A 1 21.36 -13.46 -11.08
C MET A 1 19.92 -13.38 -10.59
N THR A 2 19.68 -13.74 -9.33
CA THR A 2 18.32 -13.79 -8.75
C THR A 2 18.02 -12.43 -8.13
N ARG A 3 17.03 -11.73 -8.68
CA ARG A 3 16.53 -10.47 -8.13
C ARG A 3 15.70 -10.80 -6.88
N ILE A 4 16.25 -10.52 -5.71
CA ILE A 4 15.50 -10.57 -4.45
C ILE A 4 14.58 -9.35 -4.48
N VAL A 5 13.27 -9.58 -4.70
CA VAL A 5 12.25 -8.55 -4.50
C VAL A 5 12.03 -8.49 -3.00
N THR A 6 12.64 -7.52 -2.34
CA THR A 6 12.39 -7.24 -0.92
C THR A 6 10.92 -6.84 -0.79
N THR A 7 10.08 -7.76 -0.31
CA THR A 7 8.79 -7.40 0.26
C THR A 7 9.12 -6.53 1.45
N ALA A 8 8.97 -5.21 1.28
CA ALA A 8 9.03 -4.27 2.39
C ALA A 8 8.13 -4.83 3.48
N SER A 9 8.74 -5.25 4.58
CA SER A 9 8.05 -5.69 5.77
C SER A 9 7.30 -4.49 6.29
N ILE A 10 6.06 -4.34 5.82
CA ILE A 10 5.08 -3.43 6.40
C ILE A 10 4.95 -3.92 7.83
N GLU A 11 5.44 -3.12 8.77
CA GLU A 11 5.40 -3.40 10.19
C GLU A 11 3.99 -3.90 10.51
N ALA A 12 3.89 -5.21 10.79
CA ALA A 12 2.61 -5.86 10.95
C ALA A 12 1.94 -5.20 12.15
N PRO A 13 0.63 -4.88 12.09
CA PRO A 13 -0.08 -4.46 13.27
C PRO A 13 0.16 -5.52 14.36
N ALA A 14 0.50 -5.08 15.58
CA ALA A 14 0.87 -5.95 16.70
C ALA A 14 -0.21 -7.03 17.00
N ARG A 15 -1.42 -6.84 16.47
CA ARG A 15 -2.50 -7.81 16.41
C ARG A 15 -2.97 -7.96 14.95
N PRO A 16 -3.19 -9.20 14.45
CA PRO A 16 -3.76 -9.41 13.12
C PRO A 16 -5.16 -8.79 13.03
N LEU A 17 -5.39 -7.96 12.01
CA LEU A 17 -6.70 -7.40 11.72
C LEU A 17 -7.68 -8.49 11.27
N PRO A 18 -8.98 -8.43 11.61
CA PRO A 18 -9.99 -9.39 11.18
C PRO A 18 -10.42 -9.18 9.71
N VAL A 19 -9.54 -8.64 8.87
CA VAL A 19 -9.74 -8.39 7.45
C VAL A 19 -8.46 -8.71 6.70
N ASP A 20 -8.58 -9.34 5.54
CA ASP A 20 -7.46 -9.51 4.60
C ASP A 20 -7.45 -8.36 3.59
N LEU A 21 -6.25 -7.87 3.31
CA LEU A 21 -5.99 -6.88 2.27
C LEU A 21 -5.37 -7.60 1.07
N VAL A 22 -6.11 -7.64 -0.04
CA VAL A 22 -5.70 -8.38 -1.24
C VAL A 22 -5.55 -7.42 -2.41
N ASP A 23 -4.36 -7.41 -3.01
CA ASP A 23 -4.10 -6.71 -4.27
C ASP A 23 -4.87 -7.40 -5.40
N GLY A 24 -5.76 -6.66 -6.03
CA GLY A 24 -6.58 -7.14 -7.13
C GLY A 24 -6.19 -6.56 -8.48
N PRO A 25 -6.92 -6.94 -9.53
CA PRO A 25 -6.69 -6.45 -10.88
C PRO A 25 -6.84 -4.92 -10.96
N ALA A 26 -6.17 -4.32 -11.95
CA ALA A 26 -6.17 -2.87 -12.19
C ALA A 26 -5.66 -2.02 -11.00
N GLY A 27 -4.91 -2.61 -10.07
CA GLY A 27 -4.36 -1.90 -8.91
C GLY A 27 -5.39 -1.61 -7.81
N LEU A 28 -6.57 -2.25 -7.88
CA LEU A 28 -7.58 -2.17 -6.83
C LEU A 28 -7.14 -2.94 -5.59
N LEU A 29 -7.47 -2.42 -4.42
CA LEU A 29 -7.30 -3.12 -3.14
C LEU A 29 -8.66 -3.67 -2.70
N TYR A 30 -8.73 -4.97 -2.47
CA TYR A 30 -9.92 -5.65 -1.97
C TYR A 30 -9.78 -5.90 -0.47
N LEU A 31 -10.85 -5.65 0.26
CA LEU A 31 -10.97 -5.92 1.69
C LEU A 31 -11.88 -7.13 1.87
N LEU A 32 -11.37 -8.19 2.52
CA LEU A 32 -12.11 -9.42 2.79
C LEU A 32 -12.28 -9.59 4.30
N PRO A 33 -13.44 -9.20 4.88
CA PRO A 33 -13.69 -9.36 6.31
C PRO A 33 -13.79 -10.84 6.69
N ARG A 34 -13.10 -11.24 7.77
CA ARG A 34 -13.20 -12.58 8.38
C ARG A 34 -14.05 -12.60 9.65
N ALA A 35 -14.26 -11.44 10.26
CA ALA A 35 -15.12 -11.22 11.41
C ALA A 35 -15.66 -9.78 11.40
N PRO A 36 -16.66 -9.46 12.24
CA PRO A 36 -17.09 -8.08 12.45
C PRO A 36 -15.93 -7.18 12.87
N LEU A 37 -15.89 -5.97 12.34
CA LEU A 37 -14.90 -4.96 12.71
C LEU A 37 -15.38 -4.19 13.94
N THR A 38 -14.52 -4.11 14.95
CA THR A 38 -14.69 -3.17 16.06
C THR A 38 -14.20 -1.77 15.65
N LEU A 39 -14.48 -0.76 16.48
CA LEU A 39 -13.94 0.57 16.26
C LEU A 39 -12.40 0.58 16.26
N ASP A 40 -11.78 -0.13 17.20
CA ASP A 40 -10.33 -0.26 17.30
C ASP A 40 -9.73 -0.93 16.05
N ASP A 41 -10.41 -1.96 15.51
CA ASP A 41 -9.97 -2.60 14.27
C ASP A 41 -10.06 -1.63 13.07
N CYS A 42 -11.07 -0.76 13.03
CA CYS A 42 -11.20 0.27 12.00
C CYS A 42 -10.10 1.32 12.09
N GLU A 43 -9.70 1.74 13.29
CA GLU A 43 -8.58 2.67 13.49
C GLU A 43 -7.26 2.05 13.03
N ALA A 44 -6.99 0.82 13.43
CA ALA A 44 -5.80 0.08 13.02
C ALA A 44 -5.78 -0.18 11.50
N LEU A 45 -6.92 -0.50 10.90
CA LEU A 45 -7.07 -0.64 9.45
C LEU A 45 -6.79 0.69 8.72
N SER A 46 -7.30 1.80 9.25
CA SER A 46 -7.08 3.14 8.68
C SER A 46 -5.60 3.51 8.67
N ALA A 47 -4.88 3.24 9.77
CA ALA A 47 -3.44 3.46 9.85
C ALA A 47 -2.68 2.60 8.82
N ALA A 48 -3.01 1.32 8.68
CA ALA A 48 -2.39 0.42 7.71
C ALA A 48 -2.60 0.91 6.26
N LEU A 49 -3.81 1.38 5.93
CA LEU A 49 -4.12 1.93 4.61
C LEU A 49 -3.38 3.24 4.33
N ALA A 50 -3.20 4.11 5.33
CA ALA A 50 -2.46 5.36 5.19
C ALA A 50 -0.98 5.10 4.86
N VAL A 51 -0.34 4.17 5.56
CA VAL A 51 1.05 3.76 5.28
C VAL A 51 1.18 3.20 3.86
N ARG A 52 0.26 2.32 3.47
CA ARG A 52 0.26 1.75 2.11
C ARG A 52 0.05 2.82 1.04
N ALA A 53 -0.85 3.77 1.27
CA ALA A 53 -1.09 4.88 0.34
C ALA A 53 0.14 5.78 0.17
N ALA A 54 0.87 6.06 1.26
CA ALA A 54 2.14 6.79 1.19
C ALA A 54 3.16 6.04 0.33
N ALA A 55 3.35 4.74 0.58
CA ALA A 55 4.27 3.91 -0.20
C ALA A 55 3.91 3.84 -1.70
N LEU A 56 2.61 3.86 -2.03
CA LEU A 56 2.16 3.88 -3.43
C LEU A 56 2.45 5.24 -4.10
N ARG A 57 2.29 6.36 -3.38
CA ARG A 57 2.62 7.68 -3.91
C ARG A 57 4.11 7.82 -4.19
N ASP A 58 4.95 7.31 -3.30
CA ASP A 58 6.40 7.31 -3.50
C ASP A 58 6.78 6.50 -4.74
N ARG A 59 6.18 5.31 -4.92
CA ARG A 59 6.38 4.50 -6.12
C ARG A 59 5.90 5.20 -7.39
N ALA A 60 4.77 5.89 -7.35
CA ALA A 60 4.26 6.66 -8.48
C ALA A 60 5.17 7.85 -8.82
N ALA A 61 5.71 8.54 -7.81
CA ALA A 61 6.66 9.63 -8.01
C ALA A 61 7.98 9.14 -8.64
N VAL A 62 8.49 7.99 -8.19
CA VAL A 62 9.68 7.35 -8.79
C VAL A 62 9.41 6.90 -10.22
N ALA A 63 8.23 6.33 -10.50
CA ALA A 63 7.85 5.90 -11.84
C ALA A 63 7.61 7.06 -12.82
N ALA A 64 7.23 8.24 -12.33
CA ALA A 64 6.97 9.40 -13.15
C ALA A 64 8.25 10.08 -13.69
N GLY A 65 9.42 9.88 -13.06
CA GLY A 65 10.69 10.51 -13.42
C GLY A 65 10.63 12.06 -13.39
N PRO A 66 11.78 12.77 -13.38
CA PRO A 66 11.75 14.22 -13.54
C PRO A 66 11.16 14.53 -14.93
N ARG A 67 10.10 15.34 -14.97
CA ARG A 67 9.62 15.93 -16.24
C ARG A 67 10.79 16.73 -16.80
N GLN A 68 11.46 16.20 -17.82
CA GLN A 68 12.37 16.97 -18.65
C GLN A 68 11.52 18.06 -19.31
N GLU A 69 11.58 19.26 -18.73
CA GLU A 69 11.10 20.47 -19.35
C GLU A 69 11.92 20.66 -20.62
N THR A 70 11.35 20.20 -21.74
CA THR A 70 11.93 20.39 -23.06
C THR A 70 12.04 21.88 -23.31
N ALA A 71 13.27 22.39 -23.16
CA ALA A 71 13.68 23.70 -23.61
C ALA A 71 13.15 23.93 -25.03
N ARG A 72 12.31 24.96 -25.16
CA ARG A 72 11.77 25.41 -26.44
C ARG A 72 12.79 26.37 -27.08
N PRO A 73 13.03 26.30 -28.41
CA PRO A 73 14.08 27.04 -29.11
C PRO A 73 13.90 28.55 -29.08
#